data_AF-A0A3C0W1Y2-F1
#
_entry.id   AF-A0A3C0W1Y2-F1
#
_cell.length_a   1.000
_cell.length_b   1.000
_cell.length_c   1.000
_cell.angle_alpha   90.00
_cell.angle_beta   90.00
_cell.angle_gamma   90.00
#
_symmetry.space_group_name_H-M   'P 1'
#
loop_
_entity.id
_entity.type
_entity.pdbx_description
1 polymer ?
#
loop_
_entity_poly.entity_id
_entity_poly.type
_entity_poly.pdbx_seq_one_letter_code
_entity_poly.pdbx_strand_id
1 'polypeptide(L)'
;GNDTEYLVQCLDTKTGRELWAASHYKGLPGAFTHGEQVHHPVILGDRLIAEPAIYELATGKRLGPLDKPADWNLKRPGHSCGTLTGAGDCLFFRAANPTVLDLGKSAAGRFQALAPTRPGCWINILPAQGLVLIPEASSGCVCHFSLQTSMAFRPRRKGE
;
A
#
# COMPACT_ATOMS: atom_id res chain seq x y z
N GLY A 1 -6.36 24.56 -3.09
CA GLY A 1 -4.97 24.94 -3.39
C GLY A 1 -4.10 24.79 -2.16
N ASN A 2 -3.98 23.57 -1.63
CA ASN A 2 -3.15 23.18 -0.48
C ASN A 2 -2.84 21.67 -0.58
N ASP A 3 -2.70 21.15 -1.80
CA ASP A 3 -2.39 19.75 -2.00
C ASP A 3 -0.90 19.51 -1.72
N THR A 4 -0.58 18.32 -1.24
CA THR A 4 0.80 17.93 -0.98
C THR A 4 1.36 17.30 -2.24
N GLU A 5 2.53 17.80 -2.67
CA GLU A 5 3.31 17.19 -3.74
C GLU A 5 4.38 16.29 -3.13
N TYR A 6 4.50 15.07 -3.66
CA TYR A 6 5.55 14.14 -3.31
C TYR A 6 6.56 14.07 -4.45
N LEU A 7 7.84 14.20 -4.10
CA LEU A 7 8.97 13.93 -5.00
C LEU A 7 9.46 12.50 -4.76
N VAL A 8 9.66 11.75 -5.84
CA VAL A 8 10.21 10.39 -5.81
C VAL A 8 11.45 10.38 -6.69
N GLN A 9 12.56 9.90 -6.14
CA GLN A 9 13.83 9.77 -6.84
C GLN A 9 14.30 8.31 -6.78
N CYS A 10 14.83 7.83 -7.90
CA CYS A 10 15.58 6.59 -7.95
C CYS A 10 17.05 6.91 -8.18
N LEU A 11 17.90 6.41 -7.30
CA LEU A 11 19.34 6.66 -7.34
C LEU A 11 20.08 5.35 -7.60
N ASP A 12 21.14 5.42 -8.40
CA ASP A 12 22.08 4.32 -8.59
C ASP A 12 22.78 3.99 -7.26
N THR A 13 22.73 2.73 -6.83
CA THR A 13 23.21 2.32 -5.51
C THR A 13 24.73 2.38 -5.35
N LYS A 14 25.48 2.40 -6.46
CA LYS A 14 26.96 2.43 -6.44
C LYS A 14 27.49 3.86 -6.48
N THR A 15 26.87 4.72 -7.28
CA THR A 15 27.36 6.06 -7.60
C THR A 15 26.56 7.17 -6.95
N GLY A 16 25.34 6.88 -6.45
CA GLY A 16 24.41 7.87 -5.91
C GLY A 16 23.82 8.81 -6.95
N ARG A 17 24.09 8.58 -8.24
CA ARG A 17 23.55 9.41 -9.32
C ARG A 17 22.07 9.16 -9.50
N GLU A 18 21.32 10.21 -9.79
CA GLU A 18 19.91 10.08 -10.15
C GLU A 18 19.76 9.29 -11.45
N LEU A 19 18.95 8.24 -11.40
CA LEU A 19 18.51 7.48 -12.56
C LEU A 19 17.28 8.14 -13.18
N TRP A 20 16.33 8.53 -12.32
CA TRP A 20 15.15 9.29 -12.69
C TRP A 20 14.54 9.96 -11.45
N ALA A 21 13.75 11.00 -11.70
CA ALA A 21 12.88 11.64 -10.72
C ALA A 21 11.48 11.83 -11.29
N ALA A 22 10.49 11.76 -10.41
CA ALA A 22 9.10 12.04 -10.74
C ALA A 22 8.41 12.73 -9.56
N SER A 23 7.37 13.50 -9.82
CA SER A 23 6.50 14.02 -8.78
C SER A 23 5.04 13.66 -9.03
N HIS A 24 4.26 13.71 -7.97
CA HIS A 24 2.81 13.60 -8.06
C HIS A 24 2.15 14.32 -6.89
N TYR A 25 0.94 14.80 -7.11
CA TYR A 25 0.09 15.29 -6.04
C TYR A 25 -0.62 14.14 -5.34
N LYS A 26 -0.85 14.30 -4.03
CA LYS A 26 -1.70 13.40 -3.24
C LYS A 26 -3.12 13.31 -3.82
N GLY A 27 -3.64 14.40 -4.38
CA GLY A 27 -5.00 14.46 -4.91
C GLY A 27 -6.07 14.55 -3.83
N LEU A 28 -5.68 14.93 -2.60
CA LEU A 28 -6.57 15.14 -1.45
C LEU A 28 -6.16 16.45 -0.72
N PRO A 29 -6.45 17.63 -1.30
CA PRO A 29 -6.03 18.90 -0.75
C PRO A 29 -6.55 19.13 0.67
N GLY A 30 -5.66 19.51 1.60
CA GLY A 30 -6.01 19.76 3.00
C GLY A 30 -6.24 18.52 3.86
N ALA A 31 -6.15 17.31 3.30
CA ALA A 31 -6.10 16.09 4.10
C ALA A 31 -4.70 15.93 4.69
N PHE A 32 -4.55 16.27 5.97
CA PHE A 32 -3.41 15.90 6.80
C PHE A 32 -3.92 15.07 7.98
N THR A 33 -3.88 13.76 7.83
CA THR A 33 -4.30 12.80 8.85
C THR A 33 -3.15 11.84 9.20
N HIS A 34 -3.34 11.05 10.25
CA HIS A 34 -2.31 10.25 10.94
C HIS A 34 -1.30 9.55 10.01
N GLY A 35 -0.05 10.00 10.02
CA GLY A 35 1.08 9.31 9.38
C GLY A 35 1.20 9.46 7.85
N GLU A 36 0.35 10.27 7.21
CA GLU A 36 0.33 10.47 5.75
C GLU A 36 1.57 11.21 5.20
N GLN A 37 2.42 11.77 6.06
CA GLN A 37 3.71 12.34 5.66
C GLN A 37 4.81 11.28 5.60
N VAL A 38 4.55 10.08 6.12
CA VAL A 38 5.56 9.04 6.32
C VAL A 38 5.22 7.86 5.41
N HIS A 39 5.11 8.15 4.11
CA HIS A 39 4.87 7.14 3.10
C HIS A 39 6.17 6.37 2.83
N HIS A 40 6.08 5.04 2.80
CA HIS A 40 7.18 4.18 2.38
C HIS A 40 6.80 3.59 1.02
N PRO A 41 7.58 3.84 -0.04
CA PRO A 41 7.33 3.21 -1.33
C PRO A 41 7.44 1.69 -1.24
N VAL A 42 6.63 0.98 -2.03
CA VAL A 42 6.69 -0.48 -2.15
C VAL A 42 7.14 -0.85 -3.55
N ILE A 43 8.13 -1.72 -3.66
CA ILE A 43 8.53 -2.30 -4.94
C ILE A 43 7.76 -3.61 -5.16
N LEU A 44 7.02 -3.71 -6.27
CA LEU A 44 6.29 -4.90 -6.69
C LEU A 44 6.71 -5.30 -8.11
N GLY A 45 7.70 -6.17 -8.22
CA GLY A 45 8.28 -6.57 -9.49
C GLY A 45 8.98 -5.38 -10.16
N ASP A 46 8.49 -5.01 -11.35
CA ASP A 46 8.94 -3.87 -12.14
C ASP A 46 8.21 -2.55 -11.82
N ARG A 47 7.36 -2.53 -10.79
CA ARG A 47 6.60 -1.34 -10.37
C ARG A 47 7.09 -0.80 -9.03
N LEU A 48 7.10 0.52 -8.91
CA LEU A 48 7.23 1.25 -7.65
C LEU A 48 5.89 1.88 -7.29
N ILE A 49 5.37 1.56 -6.12
CA ILE A 49 4.13 2.11 -5.57
C ILE A 49 4.53 3.18 -4.56
N ALA A 50 4.40 4.44 -4.96
CA ALA A 50 4.59 5.59 -4.08
C ALA A 50 3.22 6.25 -3.93
N GLU A 51 2.46 5.84 -2.89
CA GLU A 51 1.05 6.23 -2.73
C GLU A 51 0.85 7.74 -2.87
N PRO A 52 -0.10 8.19 -3.72
CA PRO A 52 -1.10 7.38 -4.44
C PRO A 52 -0.67 6.82 -5.82
N ALA A 53 0.51 7.15 -6.32
CA ALA A 53 0.93 6.83 -7.68
C ALA A 53 1.62 5.46 -7.81
N ILE A 54 1.61 4.93 -9.04
CA ILE A 54 2.41 3.77 -9.46
C ILE A 54 3.36 4.24 -10.56
N TYR A 55 4.60 3.79 -10.51
CA TYR A 55 5.64 4.07 -11.49
C TYR A 55 6.27 2.78 -12.02
N GLU A 56 6.72 2.79 -13.26
CA GLU A 56 7.67 1.80 -13.78
C GLU A 56 9.01 2.03 -13.09
N LEU A 57 9.52 1.03 -12.38
CA LEU A 57 10.72 1.14 -11.54
C LEU A 57 11.95 1.55 -12.34
N ALA A 58 12.07 1.08 -13.57
CA ALA A 58 13.23 1.33 -14.41
C ALA A 58 13.31 2.77 -14.94
N THR A 59 12.16 3.44 -15.13
CA THR A 59 12.11 4.70 -15.88
C THR A 59 11.44 5.86 -15.14
N GLY A 60 10.70 5.59 -14.06
CA GLY A 60 9.88 6.59 -13.39
C GLY A 60 8.62 6.97 -14.17
N LYS A 61 8.29 6.27 -15.27
CA LYS A 61 7.06 6.52 -16.02
C LYS A 61 5.84 6.15 -15.17
N ARG A 62 4.85 7.05 -15.11
CA ARG A 62 3.61 6.79 -14.36
C ARG A 62 2.80 5.66 -15.01
N LEU A 63 2.24 4.78 -14.18
CA LEU A 63 1.48 3.61 -14.59
C LEU A 63 0.09 3.62 -13.92
N GLY A 64 -0.87 3.02 -14.61
CA GLY A 64 -2.12 2.57 -14.02
C GLY A 64 -2.08 1.05 -13.84
N PRO A 65 -2.84 0.48 -12.88
CA PRO A 65 -2.97 -0.97 -12.79
C PRO A 65 -3.80 -1.51 -13.98
N LEU A 66 -3.24 -2.45 -14.74
CA LEU A 66 -3.89 -3.13 -15.88
C LEU A 66 -4.45 -2.12 -16.90
N ASP A 67 -5.76 -2.15 -17.14
CA ASP A 67 -6.46 -1.31 -18.11
C ASP A 67 -6.77 0.10 -17.57
N LYS A 68 -6.23 0.48 -16.40
CA LYS A 68 -6.41 1.83 -15.84
C LYS A 68 -5.44 2.82 -16.47
N PRO A 69 -5.87 4.08 -16.63
CA PRO A 69 -5.01 5.11 -17.21
C PRO A 69 -3.80 5.39 -16.30
N ALA A 70 -2.74 5.91 -16.90
CA ALA A 70 -1.48 6.20 -16.21
C ALA A 70 -1.61 7.28 -15.11
N ASP A 71 -2.70 8.05 -15.09
CA ASP A 71 -2.99 9.04 -14.08
C ASP A 71 -3.84 8.51 -12.91
N TRP A 72 -4.12 7.21 -12.88
CA TRP A 72 -4.82 6.56 -11.78
C TRP A 72 -4.08 6.76 -10.46
N ASN A 73 -4.87 7.05 -9.41
CA ASN A 73 -4.38 7.22 -8.04
C ASN A 73 -5.05 6.20 -7.11
N LEU A 74 -4.23 5.55 -6.29
CA LEU A 74 -4.70 4.72 -5.20
C LEU A 74 -5.49 5.57 -4.20
N LYS A 75 -6.76 5.22 -4.02
CA LYS A 75 -7.64 5.79 -3.00
C LYS A 75 -8.00 4.69 -2.01
N ARG A 76 -7.29 4.63 -0.88
CA ARG A 76 -7.59 3.65 0.16
C ARG A 76 -8.99 3.92 0.75
N PRO A 77 -9.80 2.89 1.01
CA PRO A 77 -11.16 3.07 1.52
C PRO A 77 -11.17 3.39 3.01
N GLY A 78 -12.22 4.07 3.49
CA GLY A 78 -12.48 4.29 4.92
C GLY A 78 -11.34 4.99 5.68
N HIS A 79 -11.29 4.79 7.00
CA HIS A 79 -10.23 5.34 7.85
C HIS A 79 -8.93 4.55 7.63
N SER A 80 -8.08 5.07 6.76
CA SER A 80 -6.81 4.45 6.38
C SER A 80 -5.64 5.13 7.08
N CYS A 81 -4.66 4.33 7.51
CA CYS A 81 -3.37 4.84 7.98
C CYS A 81 -2.29 3.78 7.76
N GLY A 82 -1.06 4.13 8.10
CA GLY A 82 0.06 3.21 8.05
C GLY A 82 0.51 2.84 6.65
N THR A 83 1.62 2.13 6.62
CA THR A 83 2.44 1.94 5.44
C THR A 83 1.92 0.79 4.58
N LEU A 84 2.04 0.93 3.26
CA LEU A 84 1.78 -0.17 2.34
C LEU A 84 2.87 -1.25 2.49
N THR A 85 2.47 -2.51 2.39
CA THR A 85 3.38 -3.62 2.08
C THR A 85 2.86 -4.35 0.85
N GLY A 86 3.62 -5.26 0.27
CA GLY A 86 3.13 -5.99 -0.89
C GLY A 86 3.94 -7.23 -1.25
N ALA A 87 3.29 -8.11 -2.00
CA ALA A 87 3.90 -9.28 -2.62
C ALA A 87 3.10 -9.72 -3.85
N GLY A 88 3.79 -10.14 -4.90
CA GLY A 88 3.15 -10.41 -6.20
C GLY A 88 2.44 -9.17 -6.73
N ASP A 89 1.18 -9.32 -7.10
CA ASP A 89 0.30 -8.22 -7.52
C ASP A 89 -0.53 -7.61 -6.38
N CYS A 90 -0.28 -7.98 -5.13
CA CYS A 90 -1.08 -7.56 -3.99
C CYS A 90 -0.36 -6.50 -3.15
N LEU A 91 -1.10 -5.44 -2.79
CA LEU A 91 -0.74 -4.49 -1.74
C LEU A 91 -1.56 -4.78 -0.48
N PHE A 92 -0.97 -4.61 0.69
CA PHE A 92 -1.62 -4.78 1.99
C PHE A 92 -1.44 -3.53 2.84
N PHE A 93 -2.49 -3.11 3.53
CA PHE A 93 -2.48 -1.91 4.37
C PHE A 93 -3.70 -1.88 5.30
N ARG A 94 -3.76 -0.88 6.18
CA ARG A 94 -4.92 -0.62 7.04
C ARG A 94 -5.92 0.28 6.33
N ALA A 95 -7.17 -0.18 6.29
CA ALA A 95 -8.35 0.59 5.89
C ALA A 95 -9.52 0.20 6.80
N ALA A 96 -9.57 0.79 8.00
CA ALA A 96 -10.26 0.30 9.19
C ALA A 96 -9.76 -1.07 9.68
N ASN A 97 -9.78 -2.08 8.80
CA ASN A 97 -9.26 -3.43 8.99
C ASN A 97 -8.02 -3.69 8.09
N PRO A 98 -7.26 -4.77 8.32
CA PRO A 98 -6.25 -5.21 7.36
C PRO A 98 -6.93 -5.50 6.03
N THR A 99 -6.42 -4.89 4.97
CA THR A 99 -7.04 -4.91 3.65
C THR A 99 -6.00 -5.28 2.61
N VAL A 100 -6.39 -6.11 1.64
CA VAL A 100 -5.60 -6.39 0.44
C VAL A 100 -6.21 -5.67 -0.76
N LEU A 101 -5.35 -5.13 -1.61
CA LEU A 101 -5.66 -4.62 -2.94
C LEU A 101 -4.91 -5.47 -3.97
N ASP A 102 -5.65 -6.16 -4.83
CA ASP A 102 -5.09 -6.94 -5.95
C ASP A 102 -5.02 -6.05 -7.21
N LEU A 103 -3.80 -5.76 -7.66
CA LEU A 103 -3.50 -4.96 -8.85
C LEU A 103 -3.50 -5.79 -10.15
N GLY A 104 -3.58 -7.12 -10.06
CA GLY A 104 -3.44 -8.05 -11.20
C GLY A 104 -4.77 -8.52 -11.80
N LYS A 105 -5.93 -8.13 -11.23
CA LYS A 105 -7.26 -8.44 -11.77
C LYS A 105 -7.96 -7.22 -12.40
N SER A 106 -8.38 -7.37 -13.67
CA SER A 106 -8.85 -6.28 -14.56
C SER A 106 -10.22 -5.69 -14.22
N ALA A 107 -10.92 -6.24 -13.23
CA ALA A 107 -12.13 -5.64 -12.67
C ALA A 107 -11.81 -4.85 -11.39
N ALA A 108 -11.05 -3.75 -11.54
CA ALA A 108 -10.81 -2.69 -10.55
C ALA A 108 -10.50 -3.13 -9.11
N GLY A 109 -9.21 -3.12 -8.73
CA GLY A 109 -8.73 -2.76 -7.40
C GLY A 109 -9.62 -3.19 -6.23
N ARG A 110 -9.94 -4.49 -6.18
CA ARG A 110 -10.92 -5.03 -5.24
C ARG A 110 -10.29 -5.06 -3.86
N PHE A 111 -10.56 -4.02 -3.08
CA PHE A 111 -10.23 -3.99 -1.67
C PHE A 111 -10.98 -5.13 -0.97
N GLN A 112 -10.24 -6.00 -0.31
CA GLN A 112 -10.81 -7.05 0.51
C GLN A 112 -10.27 -6.93 1.93
N ALA A 113 -11.18 -6.68 2.88
CA ALA A 113 -10.86 -6.80 4.29
C ALA A 113 -10.56 -8.27 4.64
N LEU A 114 -9.48 -8.50 5.39
CA LEU A 114 -9.01 -9.84 5.74
C LEU A 114 -9.61 -10.34 7.06
N ALA A 115 -9.71 -9.47 8.07
CA ALA A 115 -10.26 -9.81 9.39
C ALA A 115 -10.70 -8.57 10.18
N PRO A 116 -11.64 -8.71 11.14
CA PRO A 116 -12.12 -7.63 11.98
C PRO A 116 -11.15 -7.29 13.13
N THR A 117 -9.88 -7.03 12.81
CA THR A 117 -8.84 -6.59 13.77
C THR A 117 -8.29 -5.21 13.38
N ARG A 118 -7.44 -4.64 14.24
CA ARG A 118 -6.70 -3.41 13.98
C ARG A 118 -5.21 -3.71 13.83
N PRO A 119 -4.65 -3.59 12.62
CA PRO A 119 -3.21 -3.68 12.44
C PRO A 119 -2.52 -2.41 12.98
N GLY A 120 -1.22 -2.51 13.21
CA GLY A 120 -0.36 -1.40 13.64
C GLY A 120 -0.32 -0.25 12.62
N CYS A 121 0.15 0.91 13.06
CA CYS A 121 0.15 2.14 12.26
C CYS A 121 1.36 2.30 11.31
N TRP A 122 2.24 1.31 11.21
CA TRP A 122 3.43 1.33 10.34
C TRP A 122 3.42 0.08 9.43
N ILE A 123 4.52 -0.66 9.38
CA ILE A 123 4.65 -1.96 8.71
C ILE A 123 4.18 -3.05 9.68
N ASN A 124 2.97 -3.59 9.47
CA ASN A 124 2.39 -4.63 10.33
C ASN A 124 1.71 -5.77 9.57
N ILE A 125 1.34 -5.59 8.31
CA ILE A 125 0.82 -6.67 7.47
C ILE A 125 1.98 -7.18 6.63
N LEU A 126 2.47 -8.38 6.91
CA LEU A 126 3.76 -8.88 6.44
C LEU A 126 3.54 -10.04 5.46
N PRO A 127 3.60 -9.81 4.14
CA PRO A 127 3.64 -10.91 3.20
C PRO A 127 5.01 -11.59 3.24
N ALA A 128 5.08 -12.83 3.68
CA ALA A 128 6.32 -13.59 3.84
C ALA A 128 6.09 -15.09 3.65
N GLN A 129 7.01 -15.76 2.92
CA GLN A 129 7.01 -17.22 2.75
C GLN A 129 5.65 -17.80 2.29
N GLY A 130 4.94 -17.10 1.39
CA GLY A 130 3.64 -17.54 0.89
C GLY A 130 2.46 -17.33 1.85
N LEU A 131 2.68 -16.63 2.96
CA LEU A 131 1.67 -16.23 3.95
C LEU A 131 1.56 -14.71 4.04
N VAL A 132 0.47 -14.23 4.63
CA VAL A 132 0.31 -12.86 5.12
C VAL A 132 0.20 -12.92 6.63
N LEU A 133 1.23 -12.46 7.33
CA LEU A 133 1.32 -12.47 8.78
C LEU A 133 0.92 -11.10 9.33
N ILE A 134 0.12 -11.07 10.38
CA ILE A 134 -0.31 -9.83 11.05
C ILE A 134 -0.09 -10.00 12.55
N PRO A 135 1.05 -9.53 13.10
CA PRO A 135 1.26 -9.53 14.53
C PRO A 135 0.23 -8.66 15.25
N GLU A 136 -0.15 -9.06 16.46
CA GLU A 136 -1.04 -8.29 17.35
C GLU A 136 -0.46 -6.89 17.58
N ALA A 137 -1.26 -5.85 17.34
CA ALA A 137 -0.86 -4.44 17.49
C ALA A 137 -1.98 -3.55 18.04
N SER A 138 -2.94 -4.17 18.72
CA SER A 138 -4.17 -3.57 19.23
C SER A 138 -4.30 -3.66 20.76
N SER A 139 -3.32 -4.24 21.46
CA SER A 139 -3.30 -4.43 22.91
C SER A 139 -3.34 -3.14 23.76
N GLY A 140 -3.16 -1.96 23.16
CA GLY A 140 -3.37 -0.66 23.82
C GLY A 140 -4.56 0.13 23.27
N CYS A 141 -5.37 -0.46 22.41
CA CYS A 141 -6.43 0.25 21.68
C CYS A 141 -7.77 0.13 22.38
N VAL A 142 -8.46 1.27 22.58
CA VAL A 142 -9.85 1.33 23.07
C VAL A 142 -10.89 1.11 21.96
N CYS A 143 -10.47 0.65 20.78
CA CYS A 143 -11.35 0.58 19.62
C CYS A 143 -12.26 -0.65 19.64
N HIS A 144 -13.32 -0.62 18.84
CA HIS A 144 -14.36 -1.67 18.74
C HIS A 144 -13.93 -2.99 18.07
N PHE A 145 -12.64 -3.34 18.03
CA PHE A 145 -12.19 -4.57 17.38
C PHE A 145 -12.13 -5.72 18.38
N SER A 146 -12.95 -6.75 18.17
CA SER A 146 -13.10 -7.88 19.11
C SER A 146 -11.93 -8.86 19.08
N LEU A 147 -11.07 -8.81 18.05
CA LEU A 147 -9.96 -9.75 17.86
C LEU A 147 -8.62 -9.08 18.13
N GLN A 148 -8.10 -9.28 19.34
CA GLN A 148 -6.73 -8.93 19.75
C GLN A 148 -5.84 -10.18 19.67
N THR A 149 -5.40 -10.51 18.47
CA THR A 149 -4.55 -11.69 18.24
C THR A 149 -3.64 -11.49 17.05
N SER A 150 -2.58 -12.30 16.96
CA SER A 150 -1.78 -12.42 15.75
C SER A 150 -2.48 -13.34 14.75
N MET A 151 -2.38 -13.03 13.46
CA MET A 151 -3.04 -13.78 12.39
C MET A 151 -2.04 -14.21 11.32
N ALA A 152 -2.36 -15.30 10.63
CA ALA A 152 -1.68 -15.74 9.43
C ALA A 152 -2.71 -16.16 8.39
N PHE A 153 -2.66 -15.56 7.20
CA PHE A 153 -3.48 -15.94 6.06
C PHE A 153 -2.62 -16.68 5.04
N ARG A 154 -3.21 -17.67 4.39
CA ARG A 154 -2.65 -18.34 3.23
C ARG A 154 -3.54 -18.11 2.01
N PRO A 155 -3.00 -18.13 0.78
CA PRO A 155 -3.82 -18.21 -0.41
C PRO A 155 -4.73 -19.44 -0.37
N ARG A 156 -6.01 -19.26 -0.71
CA ARG A 156 -6.92 -20.39 -0.93
C ARG A 156 -6.51 -21.14 -2.17
N ARG A 157 -6.48 -22.47 -2.10
CA ARG A 157 -6.23 -23.30 -3.28
C ARG A 157 -7.47 -23.30 -4.17
N LYS A 158 -7.28 -23.42 -5.50
CA LYS A 158 -8.40 -23.53 -6.44
C LYS A 158 -9.13 -24.86 -6.16
N GLY A 159 -10.39 -24.80 -5.73
CA GLY A 159 -11.21 -25.97 -5.40
C GLY A 159 -11.35 -26.29 -3.91
N GLU A 160 -10.79 -25.46 -3.01
CA GLU A 160 -11.03 -25.50 -1.56
C GLU A 160 -12.26 -24.70 -1.15
#